data_AF-A0A4S2LYY9-F1
#
_entry.id   AF-A0A4S2LYY9-F1
#
_cell.length_a   1.000
_cell.length_b   1.000
_cell.length_c   1.000
_cell.angle_alpha   90.00
_cell.angle_beta   90.00
_cell.angle_gamma   90.00
#
_symmetry.space_group_name_H-M   'P 1'
#
loop_
_entity.id
_entity.type
_entity.pdbx_description
1 polymer ?
#
loop_
_entity_poly.entity_id
_entity_poly.type
_entity_poly.pdbx_seq_one_letter_code
_entity_poly.pdbx_strand_id
1 'polypeptide(L)'
;VLFRDLPTCVFVANADFVVGMLLRFYLDDEGKRVYTMKQIAPDGRPTLSAHPSRYSPEDRFSRHRVTLKLRFKILPTQQAPIVY
;
A
#
# COMPACT_ATOMS: atom_id res chain seq x y z
N VAL A 1 -36.04 35.19 -19.67
CA VAL A 1 -35.95 33.84 -19.09
C VAL A 1 -34.54 33.67 -18.59
N LEU A 2 -34.37 33.64 -17.26
CA LEU A 2 -33.09 33.63 -16.55
C LEU A 2 -32.31 32.34 -16.85
N PHE A 3 -31.22 32.43 -17.60
CA PHE A 3 -30.15 31.41 -17.58
C PHE A 3 -29.12 31.86 -16.56
N ARG A 4 -29.33 31.46 -15.30
CA ARG A 4 -28.36 31.57 -14.22
C ARG A 4 -27.59 30.26 -14.14
N ASP A 5 -26.28 30.39 -14.27
CA ASP A 5 -25.22 29.65 -13.60
C ASP A 5 -25.67 28.50 -12.68
N LEU A 6 -25.25 27.27 -12.99
CA LEU A 6 -24.81 26.35 -11.95
C LEU A 6 -23.61 25.52 -12.40
N PRO A 7 -22.62 25.35 -11.51
CA PRO A 7 -21.25 24.97 -11.82
C PRO A 7 -21.09 23.47 -12.05
N THR A 8 -20.03 23.14 -12.80
CA THR A 8 -19.29 21.87 -12.79
C THR A 8 -19.89 20.79 -11.89
N CYS A 9 -20.44 19.73 -12.49
CA CYS A 9 -20.64 18.46 -11.80
C CYS A 9 -19.31 18.03 -11.19
N VAL A 10 -19.09 18.38 -9.93
CA VAL A 10 -18.03 17.82 -9.11
C VAL A 10 -18.39 16.34 -9.01
N PHE A 11 -17.60 15.50 -9.68
CA PHE A 11 -17.61 14.06 -9.49
C PHE A 11 -17.33 13.81 -8.01
N VAL A 12 -18.39 13.69 -7.20
CA VAL A 12 -18.28 13.11 -5.87
C VAL A 12 -18.11 11.62 -6.09
N ALA A 13 -16.86 11.21 -6.27
CA ALA A 13 -16.44 9.83 -6.16
C ALA A 13 -16.63 9.40 -4.70
N ASN A 14 -17.85 9.01 -4.33
CA ASN A 14 -18.10 8.27 -3.11
C ASN A 14 -17.53 6.86 -3.30
N ALA A 15 -16.23 6.74 -3.07
CA ALA A 15 -15.49 5.49 -3.13
C ALA A 15 -15.58 4.75 -1.78
N ASP A 16 -16.81 4.50 -1.31
CA ASP A 16 -17.06 4.04 0.05
C ASP A 16 -17.89 2.75 0.06
N PHE A 17 -17.25 1.61 -0.23
CA PHE A 17 -17.45 0.38 0.56
C PHE A 17 -16.46 -0.72 0.10
N VAL A 18 -15.37 -0.91 0.86
CA VAL A 18 -14.50 -2.09 0.73
C VAL A 18 -14.51 -2.82 2.06
N VAL A 19 -15.19 -3.98 2.10
CA VAL A 19 -15.16 -4.91 3.24
C VAL A 19 -13.83 -5.66 3.19
N GLY A 20 -12.78 -5.05 3.73
CA GLY A 20 -11.46 -5.67 3.79
C GLY A 20 -10.36 -4.69 4.16
N MET A 21 -9.90 -4.79 5.41
CA MET A 21 -8.74 -4.08 5.98
C MET A 21 -8.71 -2.56 5.79
N LEU A 22 -9.25 -1.85 6.79
CA LEU A 22 -9.39 -0.40 6.79
C LEU A 22 -8.09 0.34 7.11
N LEU A 23 -7.19 -0.28 7.90
CA LEU A 23 -6.03 0.44 8.43
C LEU A 23 -4.94 0.57 7.37
N ARG A 24 -4.52 1.81 7.12
CA ARG A 24 -3.49 2.17 6.16
C ARG A 24 -2.36 2.92 6.86
N PHE A 25 -1.22 3.05 6.19
CA PHE A 25 -0.09 3.84 6.69
C PHE A 25 0.72 4.48 5.57
N TYR A 26 1.48 5.49 5.93
CA TYR A 26 2.59 6.02 5.13
C TYR A 26 3.85 6.09 5.98
N LEU A 27 4.99 6.25 5.33
CA LEU A 27 6.28 6.42 6.00
C LEU A 27 6.59 7.91 6.11
N ASP A 28 6.91 8.34 7.32
CA ASP A 28 7.43 9.68 7.59
C ASP A 28 8.88 9.82 7.12
N ASP A 29 9.45 11.03 7.17
CA ASP A 29 10.85 11.28 6.78
C ASP A 29 11.84 10.50 7.65
N GLU A 30 11.47 10.23 8.90
CA GLU A 30 12.22 9.38 9.85
C GLU A 30 12.05 7.87 9.59
N GLY A 31 11.22 7.48 8.61
CA GLY A 31 10.91 6.08 8.31
C GLY A 31 9.92 5.42 9.29
N LYS A 32 9.29 6.19 10.18
CA LYS A 32 8.26 5.71 11.10
C LYS A 32 6.91 5.56 10.38
N ARG A 33 6.14 4.53 10.74
CA ARG A 33 4.79 4.32 10.19
C ARG A 33 3.80 5.26 10.87
N VAL A 34 3.13 6.10 10.08
CA VAL A 34 2.00 6.93 10.53
C VAL A 34 0.71 6.33 9.98
N TYR A 35 -0.19 5.96 10.87
CA TYR A 35 -1.43 5.27 10.52
C TYR A 35 -2.55 6.24 10.16
N THR A 36 -3.35 5.86 9.16
CA THR A 36 -4.47 6.65 8.66
C THR A 36 -5.53 5.74 8.05
N MET A 37 -6.76 6.21 7.97
CA MET A 37 -7.83 5.56 7.21
C MET A 37 -7.94 6.11 5.77
N LYS A 38 -7.24 7.21 5.47
CA LYS A 38 -7.27 7.86 4.15
C LYS A 38 -6.47 7.05 3.12
N GLN A 39 -6.98 7.01 1.88
CA GLN A 39 -6.28 6.34 0.76
C GLN A 39 -5.07 7.14 0.25
N ILE A 40 -5.03 8.44 0.53
CA ILE A 40 -4.00 9.37 0.06
C ILE A 40 -3.32 10.01 1.29
N ALA A 41 -2.00 10.03 1.28
CA ALA A 41 -1.14 10.67 2.29
C ALA A 41 -1.19 12.20 2.14
N PRO A 42 -0.80 12.99 3.16
CA PRO A 42 -0.70 14.45 3.03
C PRO A 42 0.18 14.89 1.84
N ASP A 43 1.19 14.11 1.48
CA ASP A 43 2.11 14.39 0.37
C ASP A 43 1.54 14.00 -1.02
N GLY A 44 0.28 13.57 -1.09
CA GLY A 44 -0.36 13.10 -2.33
C GLY A 44 0.05 11.69 -2.76
N ARG A 45 0.93 11.00 -2.03
CA ARG A 45 1.30 9.60 -2.30
C ARG A 45 0.17 8.65 -1.86
N PRO A 46 -0.06 7.52 -2.56
CA PRO A 46 -1.01 6.52 -2.11
C PRO A 46 -0.53 5.86 -0.82
N THR A 47 -1.42 5.69 0.15
CA THR A 47 -1.09 4.99 1.40
C THR A 47 -1.01 3.48 1.18
N LEU A 48 -0.32 2.76 2.07
CA LEU A 48 -0.14 1.30 2.00
C LEU A 48 -1.05 0.60 3.02
N SER A 49 -1.40 -0.65 2.76
CA SER A 49 -2.14 -1.48 3.72
C SER A 49 -1.28 -1.78 4.95
N ALA A 50 -1.81 -1.53 6.16
CA ALA A 50 -1.10 -1.81 7.39
C ALA A 50 -0.99 -3.30 7.73
N HIS A 51 -1.89 -4.13 7.20
CA HIS A 51 -1.88 -5.56 7.51
C HIS A 51 -1.08 -6.34 6.46
N PRO A 52 -0.36 -7.39 6.89
CA PRO A 52 0.48 -8.19 6.01
C PRO A 52 -0.36 -9.02 5.03
N SER A 53 0.27 -9.42 3.92
CA SER A 53 -0.33 -10.40 3.01
C SER A 53 -0.67 -11.68 3.75
N ARG A 54 -1.84 -12.26 3.46
CA ARG A 54 -2.25 -13.55 4.02
C ARG A 54 -1.21 -14.62 3.69
N TYR A 55 -0.85 -15.40 4.71
CA TYR A 55 -0.03 -16.61 4.54
C TYR A 55 -0.92 -17.79 4.15
N SER A 56 -0.53 -18.51 3.10
CA SER A 56 -1.14 -19.77 2.67
C SER A 56 -0.05 -20.84 2.63
N PRO A 57 -0.27 -22.04 3.19
CA PRO A 57 0.70 -23.13 3.12
C PRO A 57 0.99 -23.59 1.68
N GLU A 58 -0.05 -23.65 0.84
CA GLU A 58 0.08 -23.88 -0.60
C GLU A 58 0.28 -22.53 -1.29
N ASP A 59 1.53 -22.14 -1.48
CA ASP A 59 1.90 -20.91 -2.17
C ASP A 59 2.44 -21.23 -3.57
N ARG A 60 1.52 -21.25 -4.55
CA ARG A 60 1.80 -21.52 -5.97
C ARG A 60 2.87 -20.59 -6.57
N PHE A 61 3.00 -19.36 -6.06
CA PHE A 61 3.93 -18.37 -6.59
C PHE A 61 5.23 -18.24 -5.79
N SER A 62 5.49 -19.17 -4.87
CA SER A 62 6.72 -19.25 -4.06
C SER A 62 7.98 -19.22 -4.93
N ARG A 63 8.04 -20.02 -6.01
CA ARG A 63 9.19 -20.04 -6.95
C ARG A 63 9.47 -18.66 -7.53
N HIS A 64 8.42 -17.96 -7.98
CA HIS A 64 8.54 -16.64 -8.59
C HIS A 64 9.04 -15.60 -7.58
N ARG A 65 8.53 -15.63 -6.34
CA ARG A 65 9.00 -14.76 -5.26
C ARG A 65 10.48 -14.98 -4.98
N VAL A 66 10.93 -16.23 -4.90
CA VAL A 66 12.35 -16.57 -4.64
C VAL A 66 13.24 -16.09 -5.79
N THR A 67 12.88 -16.36 -7.05
CA THR A 67 13.64 -15.90 -8.23
C THR A 67 13.77 -14.37 -8.29
N LEU A 68 12.72 -13.62 -7.95
CA LEU A 68 12.78 -12.17 -7.85
C LEU A 68 13.78 -11.71 -6.78
N LYS A 69 13.69 -12.30 -5.58
CA LYS A 69 14.64 -12.00 -4.50
C LYS A 69 16.09 -12.29 -4.92
N LEU A 70 16.34 -13.38 -5.66
CA LEU A 70 17.68 -13.73 -6.14
C LEU A 70 18.24 -12.68 -7.10
N ARG A 71 17.42 -12.19 -8.04
CA ARG A 71 17.84 -11.18 -9.04
C ARG A 71 18.30 -9.88 -8.39
N PHE A 72 17.62 -9.44 -7.34
CA PHE A 72 17.96 -8.22 -6.61
C PHE A 72 19.01 -8.42 -5.50
N LYS A 73 19.53 -9.64 -5.33
CA LYS A 73 20.50 -10.00 -4.29
C LYS A 73 20.03 -9.66 -2.86
N ILE A 74 18.72 -9.80 -2.61
CA ILE A 74 18.09 -9.49 -1.31
C ILE A 74 17.84 -10.73 -0.45
N LEU A 75 18.38 -11.91 -0.83
CA LEU A 75 18.22 -13.10 0.00
C LEU A 75 19.13 -13.00 1.23
N PRO A 76 18.63 -13.39 2.42
CA PRO A 76 19.46 -13.51 3.61
C PRO A 76 20.65 -14.44 3.42
N THR A 77 20.53 -15.50 2.60
CA THR A 77 21.61 -16.46 2.31
C THR A 77 22.77 -15.87 1.50
N GLN A 78 22.55 -14.73 0.83
CA GLN A 78 23.58 -14.04 0.05
C GLN A 78 24.27 -12.94 0.87
N GLN A 79 23.70 -12.58 2.02
CA GLN A 79 24.24 -11.55 2.92
C GLN A 79 25.25 -12.17 3.88
N ALA A 80 26.07 -11.32 4.49
CA ALA A 80 26.95 -11.75 5.57
C ALA A 80 26.13 -12.43 6.68
N PRO A 81 26.70 -13.45 7.35
CA PRO A 81 26.01 -14.11 8.45
C PRO A 81 25.61 -13.09 9.51
N ILE A 82 24.38 -13.22 10.01
CA ILE A 82 23.87 -12.37 11.09
C ILE A 82 24.68 -12.71 12.34
N VAL A 83 25.45 -11.76 12.86
CA VAL A 83 26.15 -11.88 14.15
C VAL A 83 25.18 -11.43 15.23
N TYR A 84 24.96 -12.29 16.23
CA TYR A 84 24.04 -12.07 17.34
C TYR A 84 24.73 -11.40 18.54
#